data_AF-U5CW40-F1
#
_entry.id   AF-U5CW40-F1
#
_cell.length_a   1.000
_cell.length_b   1.000
_cell.length_c   1.000
_cell.angle_alpha   90.00
_cell.angle_beta   90.00
_cell.angle_gamma   90.00
#
_symmetry.space_group_name_H-M   'P 1'
#
loop_
_entity.id
_entity.type
_entity.pdbx_description
1 polymer ?
#
loop_
_entity_poly.entity_id
_entity_poly.type
_entity_poly.pdbx_seq_one_letter_code
_entity_poly.pdbx_strand_id
1 'polypeptide(L)'
;MSNDNAVTDVVIFSAAVGILVSGQANTFSGVHCYNKATGWGGVGIYLRLPGLTQTRIVNSYFDYTGIIAEDPVQLRVADCFFLGNSYVLLRSVHGVAKGVSIVGNMFSGTGKPLDIVQLDESKGPRFGTVEQVVVDGNNVKGMTARSTVAKRSASTNGTMWTVDFSDALLFPGRMSHVQYTLQVTGGGFPVHALRIAEGNRVVVEADRPVQGTLHVSVDQSS
;
A
#
# COMPACT_ATOMS: atom_id res chain seq x y z
N MET A 1 -19.62 13.93 17.74
CA MET A 1 -18.80 12.89 17.08
C MET A 1 -18.63 11.76 18.08
N SER A 2 -18.75 10.50 17.65
CA SER A 2 -18.61 9.33 18.54
C SER A 2 -17.22 8.72 18.40
N ASN A 3 -16.61 8.33 19.51
CA ASN A 3 -15.31 7.67 19.61
C ASN A 3 -15.42 6.37 20.44
N ASP A 4 -14.36 5.56 20.44
CA ASP A 4 -14.26 4.33 21.24
C ASP A 4 -15.35 3.29 20.94
N ASN A 5 -15.86 3.29 19.69
CA ASN A 5 -16.91 2.36 19.29
C ASN A 5 -16.32 1.02 18.85
N ALA A 6 -17.08 -0.04 19.12
CA ALA A 6 -16.84 -1.37 18.58
C ALA A 6 -18.00 -1.79 17.67
N VAL A 7 -17.68 -2.33 16.50
CA VAL A 7 -18.64 -3.00 15.62
C VAL A 7 -18.11 -4.39 15.35
N THR A 8 -18.86 -5.42 15.75
CA THR A 8 -18.37 -6.79 15.77
C THR A 8 -19.40 -7.76 15.23
N ASP A 9 -18.96 -8.69 14.40
CA ASP A 9 -19.75 -9.83 13.88
C ASP A 9 -21.09 -9.42 13.26
N VAL A 10 -21.05 -8.44 12.37
CA VAL A 10 -22.24 -7.86 11.73
C VAL A 10 -22.13 -7.89 10.21
N VAL A 11 -23.26 -8.16 9.55
CA VAL A 11 -23.41 -7.98 8.10
C VAL A 11 -24.11 -6.64 7.86
N ILE A 12 -23.51 -5.78 7.05
CA ILE A 12 -24.09 -4.51 6.64
C ILE A 12 -24.50 -4.63 5.18
N PHE A 13 -25.81 -4.62 4.94
CA PHE A 13 -26.39 -4.86 3.62
C PHE A 13 -27.04 -3.59 3.04
N SER A 14 -26.96 -3.44 1.71
CA SER A 14 -27.67 -2.43 0.89
C SER A 14 -27.41 -0.94 1.15
N ALA A 15 -26.63 -0.57 2.17
CA ALA A 15 -26.31 0.83 2.46
C ALA A 15 -25.45 1.49 1.36
N ALA A 16 -25.62 2.79 1.14
CA ALA A 16 -24.70 3.55 0.27
C ALA A 16 -23.30 3.65 0.90
N VAL A 17 -23.26 3.88 2.21
CA VAL A 17 -22.05 3.80 3.04
C VAL A 17 -22.35 2.82 4.17
N GLY A 18 -21.55 1.76 4.32
CA GLY A 18 -21.77 0.74 5.35
C GLY A 18 -21.54 1.29 6.76
N ILE A 19 -20.32 1.77 7.03
CA ILE A 19 -19.97 2.46 8.28
C ILE A 19 -19.34 3.82 7.95
N LEU A 20 -19.93 4.89 8.46
CA LEU A 20 -19.33 6.22 8.44
C LEU A 20 -18.71 6.52 9.80
N VAL A 21 -17.41 6.80 9.81
CA VAL A 21 -16.65 7.13 11.02
C VAL A 21 -16.30 8.61 11.00
N SER A 22 -16.66 9.29 12.09
CA SER A 22 -16.40 10.72 12.29
C SER A 22 -15.75 11.04 13.64
N GLY A 23 -15.35 10.03 14.43
CA GLY A 23 -14.57 10.20 15.65
C GLY A 23 -13.58 9.04 15.84
N GLN A 24 -12.68 9.18 16.80
CA GLN A 24 -11.46 8.37 16.93
C GLN A 24 -11.65 7.02 17.65
N ALA A 25 -10.57 6.25 17.72
CA ALA A 25 -10.40 5.10 18.62
C ALA A 25 -11.33 3.89 18.40
N ASN A 26 -11.83 3.67 17.19
CA ASN A 26 -12.79 2.59 16.92
C ASN A 26 -12.13 1.25 16.59
N THR A 27 -12.86 0.15 16.79
CA THR A 27 -12.45 -1.19 16.38
C THR A 27 -13.59 -1.90 15.65
N PHE A 28 -13.32 -2.35 14.42
CA PHE A 28 -14.25 -3.12 13.60
C PHE A 28 -13.66 -4.50 13.34
N SER A 29 -14.38 -5.55 13.69
CA SER A 29 -13.93 -6.94 13.58
C SER A 29 -15.06 -7.87 13.14
N GLY A 30 -14.83 -8.83 12.26
CA GLY A 30 -15.90 -9.71 11.79
C GLY A 30 -17.01 -8.96 11.03
N VAL A 31 -16.70 -7.76 10.51
CA VAL A 31 -17.68 -6.98 9.75
C VAL A 31 -17.72 -7.50 8.32
N HIS A 32 -18.91 -7.82 7.83
CA HIS A 32 -19.14 -8.12 6.42
C HIS A 32 -19.86 -6.93 5.77
N CYS A 33 -19.12 -6.13 5.01
CA CYS A 33 -19.68 -5.08 4.18
C CYS A 33 -20.17 -5.70 2.87
N TYR A 34 -21.48 -5.98 2.81
CA TYR A 34 -22.21 -6.39 1.60
C TYR A 34 -23.19 -5.29 1.17
N ASN A 35 -22.72 -4.05 1.25
CA ASN A 35 -23.52 -2.88 0.91
C ASN A 35 -23.33 -2.51 -0.57
N LYS A 36 -23.81 -1.34 -1.00
CA LYS A 36 -23.70 -0.90 -2.40
C LYS A 36 -22.25 -1.04 -2.89
N ALA A 37 -22.07 -1.68 -4.05
CA ALA A 37 -20.75 -1.91 -4.63
C ALA A 37 -20.03 -0.59 -4.97
N THR A 38 -18.71 -0.60 -4.86
CA THR A 38 -17.85 0.55 -5.21
C THR A 38 -17.96 0.95 -6.67
N GLY A 39 -18.15 -0.01 -7.59
CA GLY A 39 -18.44 0.28 -9.00
C GLY A 39 -19.73 1.08 -9.23
N TRP A 40 -20.61 1.16 -8.25
CA TRP A 40 -21.84 1.98 -8.26
C TRP A 40 -21.76 3.17 -7.30
N GLY A 41 -20.57 3.49 -6.79
CA GLY A 41 -20.33 4.60 -5.86
C GLY A 41 -20.66 4.30 -4.40
N GLY A 42 -20.78 3.03 -4.01
CA GLY A 42 -20.91 2.65 -2.61
C GLY A 42 -19.55 2.51 -1.90
N VAL A 43 -19.59 2.62 -0.57
CA VAL A 43 -18.39 2.55 0.29
C VAL A 43 -18.66 1.61 1.46
N GLY A 44 -17.76 0.68 1.73
CA GLY A 44 -17.90 -0.26 2.85
C GLY A 44 -17.72 0.48 4.17
N ILE A 45 -16.53 1.05 4.35
CA ILE A 45 -16.19 1.84 5.53
C ILE A 45 -15.56 3.15 5.08
N TYR A 46 -16.10 4.26 5.58
CA TYR A 46 -15.60 5.60 5.30
C TYR A 46 -15.10 6.27 6.58
N LEU A 47 -13.78 6.42 6.68
CA LEU A 47 -13.08 7.15 7.73
C LEU A 47 -12.97 8.63 7.32
N ARG A 48 -13.96 9.43 7.73
CA ARG A 48 -14.12 10.85 7.38
C ARG A 48 -13.69 11.75 8.55
N LEU A 49 -12.42 11.64 8.92
CA LEU A 49 -11.79 12.34 10.04
C LEU A 49 -10.29 12.58 9.75
N PRO A 50 -9.98 13.49 8.81
CA PRO A 50 -8.62 13.72 8.35
C PRO A 50 -7.70 14.09 9.52
N GLY A 51 -6.55 13.43 9.63
CA GLY A 51 -5.54 13.67 10.67
C GLY A 51 -5.86 13.08 12.04
N LEU A 52 -7.04 12.48 12.22
CA LEU A 52 -7.54 12.02 13.52
C LEU A 52 -7.94 10.55 13.52
N THR A 53 -7.75 9.83 12.42
CA THR A 53 -8.05 8.40 12.37
C THR A 53 -7.24 7.71 13.49
N GLN A 54 -7.83 6.74 14.18
CA GLN A 54 -7.23 5.91 15.23
C GLN A 54 -8.03 4.61 15.27
N THR A 55 -8.20 3.99 14.10
CA THR A 55 -9.19 2.95 13.88
C THR A 55 -8.51 1.64 13.50
N ARG A 56 -9.00 0.53 14.05
CA ARG A 56 -8.57 -0.82 13.71
C ARG A 56 -9.70 -1.52 12.97
N ILE A 57 -9.43 -1.99 11.77
CA ILE A 57 -10.35 -2.76 10.93
C ILE A 57 -9.67 -4.10 10.69
N VAL A 58 -10.19 -5.15 11.31
CA VAL A 58 -9.52 -6.46 11.31
C VAL A 58 -10.49 -7.59 10.99
N ASN A 59 -10.00 -8.72 10.50
CA ASN A 59 -10.79 -9.95 10.35
C ASN A 59 -12.16 -9.73 9.67
N SER A 60 -12.23 -8.84 8.67
CA SER A 60 -13.47 -8.37 8.08
C SER A 60 -13.56 -8.74 6.60
N TYR A 61 -14.76 -8.78 6.06
CA TYR A 61 -15.04 -9.16 4.68
C TYR A 61 -15.71 -8.02 3.91
N PHE A 62 -15.12 -7.66 2.77
CA PHE A 62 -15.50 -6.56 1.90
C PHE A 62 -15.92 -7.11 0.54
N ASP A 63 -17.23 -7.16 0.29
CA ASP A 63 -17.81 -7.81 -0.89
C ASP A 63 -18.21 -6.74 -1.93
N TYR A 64 -17.38 -6.59 -2.98
CA TYR A 64 -17.47 -5.54 -4.02
C TYR A 64 -17.45 -4.09 -3.50
N THR A 65 -17.04 -3.84 -2.26
CA THR A 65 -17.01 -2.53 -1.64
C THR A 65 -15.71 -2.27 -0.87
N GLY A 66 -15.19 -1.05 -0.89
CA GLY A 66 -13.87 -0.72 -0.32
C GLY A 66 -13.88 0.04 1.01
N ILE A 67 -12.68 0.41 1.44
CA ILE A 67 -12.44 1.36 2.53
C ILE A 67 -11.96 2.68 1.92
N ILE A 68 -12.46 3.80 2.44
CA ILE A 68 -11.91 5.12 2.15
C ILE A 68 -11.44 5.75 3.46
N ALA A 69 -10.19 6.23 3.48
CA ALA A 69 -9.61 6.91 4.63
C ALA A 69 -9.05 8.28 4.24
N GLU A 70 -9.62 9.34 4.82
CA GLU A 70 -9.10 10.71 4.66
C GLU A 70 -7.97 10.96 5.63
N ASP A 71 -6.82 11.43 5.13
CA ASP A 71 -5.58 11.70 5.86
C ASP A 71 -5.36 10.77 7.08
N PRO A 72 -5.18 9.46 6.85
CA PRO A 72 -5.20 8.50 7.94
C PRO A 72 -4.03 8.72 8.91
N VAL A 73 -4.37 8.78 10.19
CA VAL A 73 -3.44 8.64 11.30
C VAL A 73 -3.76 7.30 11.98
N GLN A 74 -2.77 6.57 12.52
CA GLN A 74 -2.94 5.36 13.34
C GLN A 74 -4.06 4.39 12.86
N LEU A 75 -4.07 4.08 11.57
CA LEU A 75 -5.06 3.22 10.93
C LEU A 75 -4.48 1.82 10.74
N ARG A 76 -5.18 0.80 11.21
CA ARG A 76 -4.86 -0.61 10.91
C ARG A 76 -5.98 -1.23 10.08
N VAL A 77 -5.61 -1.84 8.95
CA VAL A 77 -6.44 -2.71 8.12
C VAL A 77 -5.70 -4.05 7.98
N ALA A 78 -6.16 -5.09 8.67
CA ALA A 78 -5.42 -6.35 8.71
C ALA A 78 -6.30 -7.59 8.67
N ASP A 79 -5.78 -8.64 8.06
CA ASP A 79 -6.42 -9.97 8.05
C ASP A 79 -7.85 -9.94 7.46
N CYS A 80 -8.11 -9.00 6.55
CA CYS A 80 -9.40 -8.84 5.87
C CYS A 80 -9.42 -9.53 4.51
N PHE A 81 -10.61 -9.88 4.05
CA PHE A 81 -10.85 -10.35 2.68
C PHE A 81 -11.54 -9.27 1.84
N PHE A 82 -10.99 -8.93 0.69
CA PHE A 82 -11.51 -7.96 -0.27
C PHE A 82 -11.85 -8.69 -1.58
N LEU A 83 -13.14 -8.86 -1.86
CA LEU A 83 -13.64 -9.50 -3.07
C LEU A 83 -14.14 -8.45 -4.08
N GLY A 84 -14.04 -8.79 -5.37
CA GLY A 84 -14.79 -8.11 -6.42
C GLY A 84 -14.21 -6.75 -6.83
N ASN A 85 -12.88 -6.65 -6.85
CA ASN A 85 -12.15 -5.39 -7.06
C ASN A 85 -12.32 -4.37 -5.92
N SER A 86 -12.57 -4.84 -4.70
CA SER A 86 -12.54 -3.99 -3.50
C SER A 86 -11.11 -3.58 -3.16
N TYR A 87 -10.94 -2.36 -2.62
CA TYR A 87 -9.64 -1.76 -2.36
C TYR A 87 -9.67 -0.88 -1.10
N VAL A 88 -8.48 -0.45 -0.66
CA VAL A 88 -8.31 0.61 0.33
C VAL A 88 -7.86 1.89 -0.37
N LEU A 89 -8.61 2.98 -0.21
CA LEU A 89 -8.28 4.28 -0.77
C LEU A 89 -7.81 5.22 0.32
N LEU A 90 -6.57 5.70 0.21
CA LEU A 90 -6.05 6.77 1.05
C LEU A 90 -6.31 8.09 0.32
N ARG A 91 -7.22 8.90 0.85
CA ARG A 91 -7.56 10.21 0.28
C ARG A 91 -6.82 11.31 1.00
N SER A 92 -6.15 12.15 0.23
CA SER A 92 -5.52 13.35 0.74
C SER A 92 -6.54 14.47 0.89
N VAL A 93 -6.60 15.05 2.10
CA VAL A 93 -7.27 16.33 2.38
C VAL A 93 -6.21 17.40 2.65
N HIS A 94 -5.22 17.07 3.48
CA HIS A 94 -4.04 17.88 3.81
C HIS A 94 -2.71 17.15 3.49
N GLY A 95 -2.78 15.94 2.92
CA GLY A 95 -1.60 15.21 2.45
C GLY A 95 -0.85 14.49 3.58
N VAL A 96 -1.60 13.90 4.51
CA VAL A 96 -1.04 13.21 5.68
C VAL A 96 -1.41 11.73 5.68
N ALA A 97 -0.42 10.85 5.79
CA ALA A 97 -0.60 9.45 6.13
C ALA A 97 0.44 9.08 7.20
N LYS A 98 -0.01 8.74 8.41
CA LYS A 98 0.89 8.51 9.55
C LYS A 98 0.49 7.29 10.38
N GLY A 99 1.40 6.35 10.59
CA GLY A 99 1.11 5.16 11.40
C GLY A 99 0.01 4.30 10.77
N VAL A 100 0.08 4.07 9.46
CA VAL A 100 -0.91 3.29 8.71
C VAL A 100 -0.37 1.89 8.49
N SER A 101 -1.17 0.86 8.71
CA SER A 101 -0.80 -0.53 8.44
C SER A 101 -1.89 -1.22 7.64
N ILE A 102 -1.62 -1.60 6.39
CA ILE A 102 -2.50 -2.39 5.53
C ILE A 102 -1.79 -3.71 5.23
N VAL A 103 -2.01 -4.72 6.08
CA VAL A 103 -1.15 -5.92 6.13
C VAL A 103 -1.94 -7.22 6.23
N GLY A 104 -1.40 -8.30 5.64
CA GLY A 104 -1.98 -9.64 5.80
C GLY A 104 -3.36 -9.84 5.17
N ASN A 105 -3.80 -8.94 4.27
CA ASN A 105 -5.12 -9.02 3.66
C ASN A 105 -5.10 -9.91 2.42
N MET A 106 -6.27 -10.42 2.03
CA MET A 106 -6.50 -11.12 0.77
C MET A 106 -7.31 -10.23 -0.17
N PHE A 107 -6.82 -9.99 -1.39
CA PHE A 107 -7.52 -9.25 -2.44
C PHE A 107 -7.79 -10.15 -3.64
N SER A 108 -9.05 -10.21 -4.08
CA SER A 108 -9.48 -11.01 -5.21
C SER A 108 -10.34 -10.19 -6.16
N GLY A 109 -9.79 -9.87 -7.33
CA GLY A 109 -10.46 -9.11 -8.37
C GLY A 109 -10.77 -9.90 -9.64
N THR A 110 -11.15 -9.16 -10.68
CA THR A 110 -11.63 -9.70 -11.97
C THR A 110 -10.55 -9.76 -13.05
N GLY A 111 -9.27 -9.54 -12.71
CA GLY A 111 -8.17 -9.48 -13.69
C GLY A 111 -8.01 -8.13 -14.38
N LYS A 112 -8.69 -7.08 -13.91
CA LYS A 112 -8.51 -5.71 -14.40
C LYS A 112 -7.39 -5.02 -13.62
N PRO A 113 -6.64 -4.07 -14.23
CA PRO A 113 -5.59 -3.33 -13.54
C PRO A 113 -6.23 -2.37 -12.54
N LEU A 114 -6.41 -2.83 -11.31
CA LEU A 114 -6.86 -2.02 -10.19
C LEU A 114 -5.98 -2.30 -8.99
N ASP A 115 -5.44 -1.24 -8.40
CA ASP A 115 -4.53 -1.32 -7.26
C ASP A 115 -5.29 -1.69 -5.99
N ILE A 116 -4.70 -2.58 -5.18
CA ILE A 116 -5.26 -2.99 -3.88
C ILE A 116 -5.28 -1.84 -2.86
N VAL A 117 -4.30 -0.92 -2.96
CA VAL A 117 -4.21 0.31 -2.19
C VAL A 117 -3.98 1.46 -3.16
N GLN A 118 -4.82 2.47 -3.06
CA GLN A 118 -4.87 3.61 -3.98
C GLN A 118 -4.63 4.91 -3.24
N LEU A 119 -4.06 5.89 -3.93
CA LEU A 119 -3.92 7.26 -3.44
C LEU A 119 -4.89 8.15 -4.22
N ASP A 120 -5.80 8.82 -3.51
CA ASP A 120 -6.65 9.87 -4.07
C ASP A 120 -6.12 11.23 -3.65
N GLU A 121 -5.32 11.83 -4.52
CA GLU A 121 -4.76 13.17 -4.39
C GLU A 121 -5.51 14.17 -5.29
N SER A 122 -6.69 13.80 -5.80
CA SER A 122 -7.41 14.61 -6.80
C SER A 122 -8.06 15.88 -6.22
N LYS A 123 -8.32 15.89 -4.90
CA LYS A 123 -9.02 16.98 -4.19
C LYS A 123 -8.18 17.68 -3.13
N GLY A 124 -7.01 17.14 -2.82
CA GLY A 124 -6.09 17.65 -1.81
C GLY A 124 -4.68 17.82 -2.38
N PRO A 125 -3.71 18.25 -1.57
CA PRO A 125 -2.31 18.20 -1.97
C PRO A 125 -1.85 16.74 -2.15
N ARG A 126 -0.67 16.54 -2.73
CA ARG A 126 -0.03 15.22 -2.65
C ARG A 126 0.27 14.84 -1.20
N PHE A 127 0.42 13.56 -0.92
CA PHE A 127 0.88 13.09 0.39
C PHE A 127 2.31 13.58 0.66
N GLY A 128 2.39 14.71 1.38
CA GLY A 128 3.62 15.39 1.79
C GLY A 128 4.19 14.81 3.09
N THR A 129 3.31 14.34 3.97
CA THR A 129 3.68 13.69 5.23
C THR A 129 3.29 12.22 5.14
N VAL A 130 4.29 11.36 4.95
CA VAL A 130 4.15 9.90 4.95
C VAL A 130 5.14 9.41 5.98
N GLU A 131 4.65 8.89 7.10
CA GLU A 131 5.49 8.44 8.23
C GLU A 131 4.91 7.15 8.80
N GLN A 132 5.72 6.12 9.05
CA GLN A 132 5.25 4.86 9.62
C GLN A 132 4.09 4.23 8.82
N VAL A 133 4.15 4.27 7.49
CA VAL A 133 3.12 3.70 6.60
C VAL A 133 3.61 2.37 6.04
N VAL A 134 2.94 1.28 6.41
CA VAL A 134 3.26 -0.08 5.99
C VAL A 134 2.11 -0.65 5.16
N VAL A 135 2.42 -0.99 3.91
CA VAL A 135 1.56 -1.85 3.08
C VAL A 135 2.42 -3.04 2.68
N ASP A 136 2.16 -4.22 3.25
CA ASP A 136 3.00 -5.40 3.04
C ASP A 136 2.25 -6.70 3.34
N GLY A 137 2.75 -7.83 2.83
CA GLY A 137 2.23 -9.16 3.16
C GLY A 137 0.79 -9.42 2.70
N ASN A 138 0.31 -8.68 1.70
CA ASN A 138 -1.03 -8.86 1.14
C ASN A 138 -1.00 -9.89 -0.01
N ASN A 139 -1.97 -10.79 -0.03
CA ASN A 139 -2.15 -11.77 -1.10
C ASN A 139 -3.07 -11.20 -2.18
N VAL A 140 -2.65 -11.21 -3.44
CA VAL A 140 -3.37 -10.53 -4.52
C VAL A 140 -3.64 -11.47 -5.69
N LYS A 141 -4.91 -11.59 -6.07
CA LYS A 141 -5.38 -12.35 -7.24
C LYS A 141 -6.18 -11.43 -8.16
N GLY A 142 -5.74 -11.28 -9.41
CA GLY A 142 -6.51 -10.54 -10.43
C GLY A 142 -6.64 -9.03 -10.18
N MET A 143 -5.70 -8.44 -9.43
CA MET A 143 -5.56 -7.02 -9.12
C MET A 143 -4.07 -6.67 -9.09
N THR A 144 -3.72 -5.39 -9.02
CA THR A 144 -2.34 -4.91 -8.94
C THR A 144 -1.91 -4.79 -7.48
N ALA A 145 -0.85 -5.52 -7.12
CA ALA A 145 -0.24 -5.39 -5.79
C ALA A 145 0.46 -4.04 -5.66
N ARG A 146 0.25 -3.36 -4.53
CA ARG A 146 0.98 -2.15 -4.13
C ARG A 146 1.54 -2.36 -2.74
N SER A 147 2.74 -1.87 -2.50
CA SER A 147 3.49 -2.13 -1.27
C SER A 147 4.34 -0.92 -0.88
N THR A 148 4.69 -0.80 0.39
CA THR A 148 5.74 0.14 0.86
C THR A 148 7.10 -0.54 0.98
N VAL A 149 7.15 -1.87 0.85
CA VAL A 149 8.39 -2.65 0.81
C VAL A 149 8.41 -3.51 -0.44
N ALA A 150 9.51 -3.49 -1.19
CA ALA A 150 9.61 -4.31 -2.39
C ALA A 150 11.02 -4.88 -2.56
N LYS A 151 11.08 -6.06 -3.19
CA LYS A 151 12.33 -6.73 -3.57
C LYS A 151 12.29 -7.08 -5.04
N ARG A 152 13.36 -6.76 -5.77
CA ARG A 152 13.50 -7.05 -7.20
C ARG A 152 14.95 -7.36 -7.54
N SER A 153 15.14 -8.02 -8.67
CA SER A 153 16.46 -8.34 -9.19
C SER A 153 16.59 -7.95 -10.65
N ALA A 154 17.79 -7.56 -11.08
CA ALA A 154 18.13 -7.34 -12.48
C ALA A 154 19.47 -8.00 -12.79
N SER A 155 19.54 -8.75 -13.89
CA SER A 155 20.77 -9.38 -14.36
C SER A 155 21.29 -8.65 -15.59
N THR A 156 22.59 -8.38 -15.64
CA THR A 156 23.23 -7.67 -16.75
C THR A 156 24.68 -8.12 -16.89
N ASN A 157 25.22 -8.02 -18.10
CA ASN A 157 26.65 -8.10 -18.37
C ASN A 157 27.14 -6.72 -18.79
N GLY A 158 27.79 -6.01 -17.89
CA GLY A 158 28.15 -4.61 -18.09
C GLY A 158 28.55 -3.92 -16.80
N THR A 159 28.43 -2.60 -16.80
CA THR A 159 28.82 -1.73 -15.67
C THR A 159 27.63 -1.17 -14.90
N MET A 160 26.39 -1.45 -15.31
CA MET A 160 25.19 -0.81 -14.77
C MET A 160 24.03 -1.78 -14.65
N TRP A 161 23.32 -1.72 -13.53
CA TRP A 161 22.08 -2.43 -13.28
C TRP A 161 21.01 -1.43 -12.85
N THR A 162 19.86 -1.49 -13.51
CA THR A 162 18.70 -0.64 -13.19
C THR A 162 17.54 -1.51 -12.75
N VAL A 163 16.96 -1.18 -11.59
CA VAL A 163 15.77 -1.83 -11.05
C VAL A 163 14.68 -0.78 -10.85
N ASP A 164 13.56 -0.95 -11.55
CA ASP A 164 12.39 -0.08 -11.45
C ASP A 164 11.34 -0.71 -10.54
N PHE A 165 10.83 0.06 -9.59
CA PHE A 165 9.80 -0.33 -8.63
C PHE A 165 8.49 0.47 -8.78
N SER A 166 8.33 1.25 -9.85
CA SER A 166 7.19 2.17 -10.02
C SER A 166 5.81 1.49 -10.02
N ASP A 167 5.75 0.24 -10.48
CA ASP A 167 4.55 -0.59 -10.50
C ASP A 167 4.27 -1.27 -9.14
N ALA A 168 5.26 -1.41 -8.27
CA ALA A 168 5.14 -2.08 -6.98
C ALA A 168 4.98 -1.10 -5.80
N LEU A 169 5.74 0.00 -5.80
CA LEU A 169 5.78 0.95 -4.69
C LEU A 169 4.57 1.88 -4.69
N LEU A 170 3.93 2.02 -3.53
CA LEU A 170 2.72 2.82 -3.36
C LEU A 170 2.98 4.30 -3.59
N PHE A 171 4.02 4.86 -2.95
CA PHE A 171 4.33 6.29 -3.01
C PHE A 171 5.37 6.60 -4.09
N PRO A 172 5.09 7.49 -5.06
CA PRO A 172 6.09 7.89 -6.03
C PRO A 172 7.25 8.64 -5.39
N GLY A 173 8.49 8.23 -5.67
CA GLY A 173 9.70 8.98 -5.32
C GLY A 173 10.04 9.02 -3.83
N ARG A 174 9.48 8.12 -3.01
CA ARG A 174 9.72 8.06 -1.55
C ARG A 174 10.44 6.78 -1.15
N MET A 175 11.68 6.60 -1.59
CA MET A 175 12.52 5.50 -1.09
C MET A 175 13.31 6.00 0.12
N SER A 176 12.89 5.58 1.31
CA SER A 176 13.54 5.98 2.57
C SER A 176 14.79 5.15 2.87
N HIS A 177 14.78 3.88 2.46
CA HIS A 177 15.90 2.98 2.62
C HIS A 177 16.05 2.10 1.38
N VAL A 178 17.28 1.90 0.94
CA VAL A 178 17.65 1.02 -0.18
C VAL A 178 18.80 0.12 0.28
N GLN A 179 18.63 -1.18 0.13
CA GLN A 179 19.67 -2.18 0.34
C GLN A 179 19.87 -2.94 -0.96
N TYR A 180 21.11 -3.30 -1.26
CA TYR A 180 21.40 -4.11 -2.43
C TYR A 180 22.54 -5.10 -2.18
N THR A 181 22.53 -6.17 -2.97
CA THR A 181 23.62 -7.14 -3.09
C THR A 181 23.89 -7.36 -4.57
N LEU A 182 25.17 -7.28 -4.97
CA LEU A 182 25.59 -7.64 -6.32
C LEU A 182 26.20 -9.05 -6.29
N GLN A 183 25.53 -10.01 -6.94
CA GLN A 183 26.04 -11.36 -7.12
C GLN A 183 26.74 -11.47 -8.47
N VAL A 184 28.08 -11.44 -8.46
CA VAL A 184 28.92 -11.55 -9.67
C VAL A 184 29.11 -13.02 -10.07
N THR A 185 29.03 -13.30 -11.36
CA THR A 185 29.35 -14.60 -11.97
C THR A 185 30.64 -14.51 -12.78
N GLY A 186 31.45 -15.58 -12.75
CA GLY A 186 32.73 -15.64 -13.50
C GLY A 186 33.96 -15.13 -12.75
N GLY A 187 33.82 -14.79 -11.46
CA GLY A 187 34.92 -14.34 -10.59
C GLY A 187 35.16 -12.83 -10.59
N GLY A 188 35.99 -12.35 -9.67
CA GLY A 188 36.35 -10.94 -9.52
C GLY A 188 35.58 -10.21 -8.42
N PHE A 189 36.11 -9.05 -8.05
CA PHE A 189 35.56 -8.15 -7.03
C PHE A 189 35.54 -6.74 -7.63
N PRO A 190 34.50 -6.36 -8.40
CA PRO A 190 34.38 -5.02 -8.93
C PRO A 190 34.14 -4.03 -7.79
N VAL A 191 34.65 -2.82 -7.94
CA VAL A 191 34.23 -1.71 -7.07
C VAL A 191 32.87 -1.27 -7.57
N HIS A 192 31.86 -1.28 -6.70
CA HIS A 192 30.49 -0.92 -7.06
C HIS A 192 29.85 0.01 -6.04
N ALA A 193 28.92 0.84 -6.50
CA ALA A 193 28.19 1.78 -5.64
C ALA A 193 26.76 2.00 -6.13
N LEU A 194 25.87 2.27 -5.18
CA LEU A 194 24.56 2.87 -5.47
C LEU A 194 24.78 4.29 -6.00
N ARG A 195 24.17 4.61 -7.14
CA ARG A 195 24.31 5.92 -7.80
C ARG A 195 23.02 6.71 -7.81
N ILE A 196 21.90 6.05 -8.12
CA ILE A 196 20.59 6.69 -8.21
C ILE A 196 19.59 5.89 -7.37
N ALA A 197 18.81 6.60 -6.56
CA ALA A 197 17.68 6.10 -5.81
C ALA A 197 16.52 7.11 -5.89
N GLU A 198 16.15 7.48 -7.11
CA GLU A 198 15.14 8.50 -7.40
C GLU A 198 14.02 7.93 -8.27
N GLY A 199 12.81 8.49 -8.17
CA GLY A 199 11.69 8.10 -9.04
C GLY A 199 11.35 6.61 -8.99
N ASN A 200 11.51 5.97 -7.83
CA ASN A 200 11.33 4.52 -7.62
C ASN A 200 12.29 3.64 -8.46
N ARG A 201 13.41 4.21 -8.91
CA ARG A 201 14.46 3.51 -9.64
C ARG A 201 15.73 3.46 -8.83
N VAL A 202 16.32 2.27 -8.79
CA VAL A 202 17.61 2.01 -8.17
C VAL A 202 18.62 1.69 -9.26
N VAL A 203 19.72 2.45 -9.30
CA VAL A 203 20.83 2.22 -10.24
C VAL A 203 22.10 1.95 -9.44
N VAL A 204 22.70 0.80 -9.70
CA VAL A 204 24.03 0.44 -9.19
C VAL A 204 24.99 0.41 -10.37
N GLU A 205 26.16 1.01 -10.17
CA GLU A 205 27.24 1.02 -11.16
C GLU A 205 28.48 0.33 -10.60
N ALA A 206 29.24 -0.29 -11.50
CA ALA A 206 30.55 -0.89 -11.24
C ALA A 206 31.64 -0.20 -12.07
N ASP A 207 32.88 -0.24 -11.56
CA ASP A 207 34.07 0.35 -12.18
C ASP A 207 34.51 -0.34 -13.48
N ARG A 208 34.09 -1.60 -13.68
CA ARG A 208 34.40 -2.40 -14.87
C ARG A 208 33.25 -3.33 -15.25
N PRO A 209 33.18 -3.75 -16.52
CA PRO A 209 32.18 -4.71 -16.96
C PRO A 209 32.31 -6.03 -16.20
N VAL A 210 31.21 -6.48 -15.60
CA VAL A 210 31.10 -7.81 -15.01
C VAL A 210 29.73 -8.40 -15.33
N GLN A 211 29.66 -9.73 -15.40
CA GLN A 211 28.39 -10.42 -15.42
C GLN A 211 27.89 -10.58 -13.99
N GLY A 212 26.66 -10.15 -13.72
CA GLY A 212 26.11 -10.28 -12.38
C GLY A 212 24.62 -10.00 -12.29
N THR A 213 24.07 -10.40 -11.15
CA THR A 213 22.68 -10.14 -10.76
C THR A 213 22.68 -9.19 -9.58
N LEU A 214 22.03 -8.04 -9.74
CA LEU A 214 21.74 -7.12 -8.66
C LEU A 214 20.44 -7.55 -7.99
N HIS A 215 20.46 -7.74 -6.68
CA HIS A 215 19.30 -7.91 -5.83
C HIS A 215 19.08 -6.64 -5.02
N VAL A 216 17.88 -6.07 -5.05
CA VAL A 216 17.55 -4.81 -4.38
C VAL A 216 16.34 -4.98 -3.48
N SER A 217 16.40 -4.42 -2.27
CA SER A 217 15.29 -4.23 -1.35
C SER A 217 15.09 -2.75 -1.09
N VAL A 218 13.85 -2.29 -1.15
CA VAL A 218 13.47 -0.88 -0.94
C VAL A 218 12.39 -0.78 0.13
N ASP A 219 12.41 0.31 0.91
CA ASP A 219 11.44 0.60 1.97
C ASP A 219 10.98 2.08 1.92
N GLN A 220 9.66 2.30 1.99
CA GLN A 220 8.99 3.60 2.04
C GLN A 220 8.31 3.89 3.39
N SER A 221 8.49 3.01 4.37
CA SER A 221 7.66 2.99 5.58
C SER A 221 8.11 3.97 6.65
N SER A 222 9.26 4.64 6.47
CA SER A 222 9.83 5.62 7.41
C SER A 222 8.94 6.85 7.55
#